data_AF-A0A7X3HDR1-F1
#
_entry.id   AF-A0A7X3HDR1-F1
#
_cell.length_a   1.000
_cell.length_b   1.000
_cell.length_c   1.000
_cell.angle_alpha   90.00
_cell.angle_beta   90.00
_cell.angle_gamma   90.00
#
_symmetry.space_group_name_H-M   'P 1'
#
loop_
_entity.id
_entity.type
_entity.pdbx_description
1 polymer ?
#
loop_
_entity_poly.entity_id
_entity_poly.type
_entity_poly.pdbx_seq_one_letter_code
_entity_poly.pdbx_strand_id
1 'polypeptide(L)'
;MQTRTYTPTSIARAVTRWLFRLLLVLLLIPVGAYLVFVVTRFLPAKSALDASLVPYQGPAPHLRMLRGLVWANVQGNPAHPPPDHWLDGPDARITGQVARFITAKEVLYRSSLWRHLDGIAWQLSLNISYDHEAMAALWSAQALSPAGTGLEAAALHYFERPLRELGCHDLAALVVMVRAPRRFVPGSETSERLIHRTGLEAACGQPVTDSADAS
;
A
#
# COMPACT_ATOMS: atom_id res chain seq x y z
N MET A 1 -19.06 45.47 47.24
CA MET A 1 -18.83 44.14 46.63
C MET A 1 -19.98 43.85 45.68
N GLN A 2 -19.76 43.86 44.37
CA GLN A 2 -20.79 43.47 43.39
C GLN A 2 -20.73 41.95 43.17
N THR A 3 -21.77 41.24 43.59
CA THR A 3 -21.97 39.81 43.31
C THR A 3 -22.42 39.65 41.86
N ARG A 4 -21.52 39.19 40.97
CA ARG A 4 -21.90 38.79 39.61
C ARG A 4 -22.80 37.56 39.69
N THR A 5 -24.09 37.73 39.40
CA THR A 5 -25.03 36.64 39.18
C THR A 5 -24.77 36.02 37.80
N TYR A 6 -24.16 34.84 37.79
CA TYR A 6 -24.02 34.05 36.56
C TYR A 6 -25.35 33.42 36.21
N THR A 7 -25.90 33.77 35.05
CA THR A 7 -27.07 33.08 34.52
C THR A 7 -26.65 31.70 33.98
N PRO A 8 -27.51 30.68 34.05
CA PRO A 8 -27.20 29.34 33.53
C PRO A 8 -26.79 29.37 32.04
N THR A 9 -27.33 30.32 31.26
CA THR A 9 -26.98 30.51 29.84
C THR A 9 -25.58 31.10 29.61
N SER A 10 -25.02 31.81 30.59
CA SER A 10 -23.64 32.32 30.54
C SER A 10 -22.62 31.21 30.86
N ILE A 11 -22.94 30.35 31.84
CA ILE A 11 -22.13 29.18 32.22
C ILE A 11 -22.10 28.17 31.07
N ALA A 12 -23.26 27.85 30.50
CA ALA A 12 -23.35 26.93 29.36
C ALA A 12 -22.48 27.40 28.17
N ARG A 13 -22.55 28.68 27.80
CA ARG A 13 -21.73 29.25 26.71
C ARG A 13 -20.23 29.18 27.00
N ALA A 14 -19.82 29.41 28.25
CA ALA A 14 -18.41 29.30 28.63
C ALA A 14 -17.91 27.85 28.52
N VAL A 15 -18.70 26.87 29.00
CA VAL A 15 -18.38 25.44 28.92
C VAL A 15 -18.31 24.97 27.46
N THR A 16 -19.28 25.34 26.60
CA THR A 16 -19.26 24.95 25.18
C THR A 16 -18.01 25.48 24.46
N ARG A 17 -17.62 26.75 24.71
CA ARG A 17 -16.39 27.30 24.12
C ARG A 17 -15.14 26.58 24.61
N TRP A 18 -15.10 26.22 25.89
CA TRP A 18 -13.99 25.46 26.45
C TRP A 18 -13.89 24.07 25.83
N LEU A 19 -15.01 23.34 25.72
CA LEU A 19 -15.08 22.04 25.05
C LEU A 19 -14.65 22.12 23.58
N PHE A 20 -15.12 23.15 22.85
CA PHE A 20 -14.72 23.36 21.47
C PHE A 20 -13.22 23.60 21.32
N ARG A 21 -12.62 24.42 22.19
CA ARG A 21 -11.17 24.64 22.21
C ARG A 21 -10.41 23.35 22.53
N LEU A 22 -10.88 22.58 23.51
CA LEU A 22 -10.28 21.30 23.86
C LEU A 22 -10.32 20.32 22.68
N LEU A 23 -11.47 20.20 22.02
CA LEU A 23 -11.62 19.38 20.82
C LEU A 23 -10.67 19.82 19.70
N LEU A 24 -10.56 21.12 19.45
CA LEU A 24 -9.67 21.66 18.42
C LEU A 24 -8.21 21.34 18.72
N VAL A 25 -7.76 21.48 19.97
CA VAL A 25 -6.41 21.09 20.38
C VAL A 25 -6.18 19.59 20.18
N LEU A 26 -7.14 18.75 20.58
CA LEU A 26 -7.04 17.30 20.40
C LEU A 26 -6.96 16.89 18.92
N LEU A 27 -7.66 17.59 18.02
CA LEU A 27 -7.59 17.35 16.58
C LEU A 27 -6.29 17.85 15.93
N LEU A 28 -5.62 18.85 16.51
CA LEU A 28 -4.33 19.33 16.00
C LEU A 28 -3.17 18.38 16.31
N ILE A 29 -3.26 17.58 17.38
CA ILE A 29 -2.22 16.62 17.75
C ILE A 29 -1.91 15.62 16.61
N PRO A 30 -2.88 14.87 16.03
CA PRO A 30 -2.58 13.94 14.95
C PRO A 30 -2.08 14.63 13.69
N VAL A 31 -2.57 15.85 13.39
CA VAL A 31 -2.08 16.65 12.26
C VAL A 31 -0.60 17.02 12.46
N GLY A 32 -0.24 17.53 13.63
CA GLY A 32 1.14 17.85 13.97
C GLY A 32 2.04 16.62 13.94
N ALA A 33 1.59 15.50 14.50
CA ALA A 33 2.33 14.23 14.47
C ALA A 33 2.55 13.73 13.03
N TYR A 34 1.53 13.83 12.17
CA TYR A 34 1.64 13.47 10.75
C TYR A 34 2.62 14.39 10.01
N LEU A 35 2.57 15.70 10.23
CA LEU A 35 3.53 16.64 9.62
C LEU A 35 4.98 16.33 10.03
N VAL A 36 5.20 16.02 11.31
CA VAL A 36 6.52 15.58 11.80
C VAL A 36 6.95 14.29 11.09
N PHE A 37 6.07 13.30 10.97
CA PHE A 37 6.34 12.07 10.21
C PHE A 37 6.73 12.37 8.75
N VAL A 38 5.99 13.25 8.07
CA VAL A 38 6.25 13.59 6.67
C VAL A 38 7.66 14.17 6.51
N VAL A 39 8.03 15.14 7.34
CA VAL A 39 9.32 15.83 7.26
C VAL A 39 10.48 14.93 7.66
N THR A 40 10.31 14.12 8.71
CA THR A 40 11.41 13.36 9.30
C THR A 40 11.60 11.97 8.69
N ARG A 41 10.57 11.41 8.05
CA ARG A 41 10.60 10.03 7.54
C ARG A 41 10.25 9.93 6.06
N PHE A 42 9.08 10.45 5.68
CA PHE A 42 8.58 10.27 4.33
C PHE A 42 9.41 11.03 3.28
N LEU A 43 9.62 12.34 3.45
CA LEU A 43 10.37 13.15 2.49
C LEU A 43 11.82 12.68 2.31
N PRO A 44 12.57 12.32 3.38
CA PRO A 44 13.90 11.73 3.23
C PRO A 44 13.89 10.42 2.44
N ALA A 45 12.90 9.55 2.69
CA ALA A 45 12.78 8.26 1.99
C ALA A 45 12.26 8.40 0.55
N LYS A 46 11.54 9.47 0.23
CA LYS A 46 10.87 9.66 -1.07
C LYS A 46 11.84 9.54 -2.25
N SER A 47 13.02 10.15 -2.16
CA SER A 47 14.02 10.07 -3.24
C SER A 47 14.47 8.63 -3.54
N ALA A 48 14.64 7.80 -2.50
CA ALA A 48 14.98 6.40 -2.64
C ALA A 48 13.80 5.57 -3.20
N LEU A 49 12.57 5.89 -2.80
CA LEU A 49 11.36 5.27 -3.36
C LEU A 49 11.22 5.59 -4.85
N ASP A 50 11.38 6.87 -5.21
CA ASP A 50 11.33 7.37 -6.58
C ASP A 50 12.43 6.74 -7.45
N ALA A 51 13.64 6.53 -6.91
CA ALA A 51 14.69 5.81 -7.62
C ALA A 51 14.38 4.31 -7.78
N SER A 52 13.76 3.70 -6.76
CA SER A 52 13.49 2.25 -6.76
C SER A 52 12.45 1.81 -7.80
N LEU A 53 11.53 2.70 -8.17
CA LEU A 53 10.47 2.39 -9.13
C LEU A 53 10.89 2.56 -10.60
N VAL A 54 11.99 3.28 -10.89
CA VAL A 54 12.48 3.53 -12.27
C VAL A 54 12.62 2.25 -13.10
N PRO A 55 13.19 1.13 -12.60
CA PRO A 55 13.33 -0.10 -13.39
C PRO A 55 11.99 -0.75 -13.77
N TYR A 56 10.91 -0.41 -13.08
CA TYR A 56 9.58 -0.99 -13.25
C TYR A 56 8.62 -0.05 -14.01
N GLN A 57 9.12 1.10 -14.47
CA GLN A 57 8.37 2.07 -15.26
C GLN A 57 8.58 1.87 -16.76
N GLY A 58 7.61 2.34 -17.54
CA GLY A 58 7.71 2.45 -18.99
C GLY A 58 6.84 1.46 -19.77
N PRO A 59 6.91 1.53 -21.11
CA PRO A 59 5.96 0.86 -22.01
C PRO A 59 6.31 -0.61 -22.32
N ALA A 60 7.41 -1.13 -21.75
CA ALA A 60 7.90 -2.47 -22.06
C ALA A 60 6.81 -3.53 -21.82
N PRO A 61 6.61 -4.49 -22.75
CA PRO A 61 5.49 -5.45 -22.66
C PRO A 61 5.46 -6.24 -21.34
N HIS A 62 6.61 -6.70 -20.86
CA HIS A 62 6.72 -7.45 -19.60
C HIS A 62 6.35 -6.59 -18.38
N LEU A 63 6.66 -5.29 -18.38
CA LEU A 63 6.28 -4.36 -17.30
C LEU A 63 4.78 -4.04 -17.33
N ARG A 64 4.17 -3.93 -18.51
CA ARG A 64 2.71 -3.79 -18.65
C ARG A 64 1.99 -5.04 -18.13
N MET A 65 2.45 -6.22 -18.55
CA MET A 65 1.92 -7.51 -18.08
C MET A 65 2.07 -7.64 -16.55
N LEU A 66 3.25 -7.30 -16.01
CA LEU A 66 3.48 -7.31 -14.57
C LEU A 66 2.51 -6.39 -13.82
N ARG A 67 2.32 -5.15 -14.28
CA ARG A 67 1.38 -4.20 -13.68
C ARG A 67 -0.05 -4.76 -13.70
N GLY A 68 -0.48 -5.34 -14.82
CA GLY A 68 -1.79 -6.00 -14.92
C GLY A 68 -1.95 -7.15 -13.93
N LEU A 69 -0.92 -7.99 -13.77
CA LEU A 69 -0.92 -9.10 -12.81
C LEU A 69 -0.96 -8.62 -11.35
N VAL A 70 -0.19 -7.59 -11.02
CA VAL A 70 -0.21 -6.97 -9.67
C VAL A 70 -1.61 -6.47 -9.35
N TRP A 71 -2.24 -5.77 -10.29
CA TRP A 71 -3.61 -5.26 -10.09
C TRP A 71 -4.65 -6.36 -9.98
N ALA A 72 -4.60 -7.37 -10.84
CA ALA A 72 -5.48 -8.53 -10.76
C ALA A 72 -5.35 -9.25 -9.41
N ASN A 73 -4.12 -9.40 -8.91
CA ASN A 73 -3.87 -10.02 -7.59
C ASN A 73 -4.48 -9.21 -6.44
N VAL A 74 -4.44 -7.88 -6.55
CA VAL A 74 -4.94 -6.96 -5.51
C VAL A 74 -6.47 -6.86 -5.53
N GLN A 75 -7.08 -6.81 -6.71
CA GLN A 75 -8.54 -6.86 -6.90
C GLN A 75 -9.12 -8.16 -6.32
N GLY A 76 -8.37 -9.26 -6.41
CA GLY A 76 -8.76 -10.55 -5.87
C GLY A 76 -9.70 -11.30 -6.82
N ASN A 77 -10.41 -12.31 -6.31
CA ASN A 77 -11.25 -13.14 -7.17
C ASN A 77 -12.56 -12.40 -7.51
N PRO A 78 -12.85 -12.11 -8.80
CA PRO A 78 -14.08 -11.41 -9.20
C PRO A 78 -15.35 -12.19 -8.86
N ALA A 79 -15.28 -13.51 -8.67
CA ALA A 79 -16.41 -14.32 -8.20
C ALA A 79 -16.78 -14.07 -6.73
N HIS A 80 -15.89 -13.44 -5.96
CA HIS A 80 -16.12 -13.08 -4.55
C HIS A 80 -15.60 -11.65 -4.34
N PRO A 81 -16.32 -10.64 -4.84
CA PRO A 81 -15.89 -9.26 -4.69
C PRO A 81 -15.79 -8.95 -3.19
N PRO A 82 -14.75 -8.23 -2.78
CA PRO A 82 -14.66 -7.81 -1.39
C PRO A 82 -15.81 -6.87 -1.03
N PRO A 83 -16.17 -6.78 0.26
CA PRO A 83 -17.19 -5.83 0.71
C PRO A 83 -16.82 -4.42 0.26
N ASP A 84 -17.83 -3.68 -0.18
CA ASP A 84 -17.72 -2.38 -0.84
C ASP A 84 -17.42 -1.26 0.17
N HIS A 85 -16.31 -1.40 0.90
CA HIS A 85 -15.79 -0.39 1.81
C HIS A 85 -14.65 0.35 1.12
N TRP A 86 -14.64 1.68 1.18
CA TRP A 86 -13.63 2.51 0.51
C TRP A 86 -12.18 2.21 0.96
N LEU A 87 -12.00 1.66 2.16
CA LEU A 87 -10.71 1.16 2.68
C LEU A 87 -10.28 -0.20 2.11
N ASP A 88 -11.18 -0.94 1.47
CA ASP A 88 -10.96 -2.28 0.93
C ASP A 88 -10.79 -2.30 -0.60
N GLY A 89 -10.83 -1.12 -1.24
CA GLY A 89 -10.58 -0.95 -2.67
C GLY A 89 -9.17 -1.40 -3.07
N PRO A 90 -8.94 -1.67 -4.37
CA PRO A 90 -7.66 -2.16 -4.85
C PRO A 90 -6.51 -1.20 -4.56
N ASP A 91 -6.72 0.12 -4.71
CA ASP A 91 -5.69 1.13 -4.41
C ASP A 91 -5.27 1.12 -2.93
N ALA A 92 -6.25 1.02 -2.02
CA ALA A 92 -5.99 0.96 -0.59
C ALA A 92 -5.19 -0.30 -0.21
N ARG A 93 -5.48 -1.44 -0.86
CA ARG A 93 -4.78 -2.71 -0.62
C ARG A 93 -3.35 -2.70 -1.12
N ILE A 94 -3.10 -2.25 -2.34
CA ILE A 94 -1.73 -2.20 -2.86
C ILE A 94 -0.89 -1.22 -2.03
N THR A 95 -1.46 -0.06 -1.69
CA THR A 95 -0.78 0.96 -0.91
C THR A 95 -0.49 0.46 0.51
N GLY A 96 -1.45 -0.23 1.13
CA GLY A 96 -1.26 -0.88 2.42
C GLY A 96 -0.20 -1.99 2.38
N GLN A 97 -0.11 -2.76 1.29
CA GLN A 97 0.95 -3.75 1.10
C GLN A 97 2.33 -3.10 0.95
N VAL A 98 2.45 -2.04 0.14
CA VAL A 98 3.69 -1.27 -0.01
C VAL A 98 4.12 -0.66 1.32
N ALA A 99 3.21 0.00 2.05
CA ALA A 99 3.46 0.53 3.38
C ALA A 99 3.94 -0.56 4.34
N ARG A 100 3.35 -1.76 4.27
CA ARG A 100 3.80 -2.92 5.04
C ARG A 100 5.21 -3.37 4.65
N PHE A 101 5.58 -3.36 3.37
CA PHE A 101 6.93 -3.74 2.94
C PHE A 101 7.99 -2.74 3.41
N ILE A 102 7.67 -1.44 3.40
CA ILE A 102 8.55 -0.38 3.89
C ILE A 102 8.75 -0.52 5.41
N THR A 103 7.64 -0.58 6.15
CA THR A 103 7.67 -0.66 7.62
C THR A 103 8.21 -1.99 8.14
N ALA A 104 8.04 -3.11 7.41
CA ALA A 104 8.57 -4.42 7.83
C ALA A 104 10.10 -4.48 7.90
N LYS A 105 10.81 -3.59 7.20
CA LYS A 105 12.28 -3.49 7.27
C LYS A 105 12.75 -2.85 8.58
N GLU A 106 11.87 -2.19 9.31
CA GLU A 106 12.22 -1.43 10.50
C GLU A 106 11.89 -2.22 11.77
N VAL A 107 12.92 -2.67 12.48
CA VAL A 107 12.82 -3.42 13.76
C VAL A 107 12.41 -2.49 14.93
N LEU A 108 11.99 -1.26 14.65
CA LEU A 108 11.95 -0.17 15.62
C LEU A 108 10.72 -0.18 16.55
N TYR A 109 9.72 -1.02 16.30
CA TYR A 109 8.45 -0.93 17.01
C TYR A 109 8.36 -1.81 18.26
N ARG A 110 8.29 -1.15 19.42
CA ARG A 110 8.05 -1.80 20.72
C ARG A 110 6.58 -2.11 20.99
N SER A 111 5.63 -1.48 20.28
CA SER A 111 4.19 -1.71 20.45
C SER A 111 3.44 -1.89 19.13
N SER A 112 2.39 -2.71 19.17
CA SER A 112 1.51 -2.97 18.02
C SER A 112 0.82 -1.69 17.52
N LEU A 113 0.41 -0.79 18.44
CA LEU A 113 -0.29 0.45 18.06
C LEU A 113 0.59 1.37 17.21
N TRP A 114 1.85 1.60 17.61
CA TRP A 114 2.77 2.46 16.85
C TRP A 114 3.03 1.92 15.45
N ARG A 115 3.12 0.60 15.29
CA ARG A 115 3.25 -0.04 13.97
C ARG A 115 2.04 0.24 13.06
N HIS A 116 0.82 0.21 13.61
CA HIS A 116 -0.39 0.51 12.83
C HIS A 116 -0.47 2.00 12.48
N LEU A 117 -0.17 2.90 13.42
CA LEU A 117 -0.17 4.34 13.15
C LEU A 117 0.88 4.72 12.11
N ASP A 118 2.07 4.13 12.18
CA ASP A 118 3.11 4.34 11.18
C ASP A 118 2.70 3.79 9.80
N GLY A 119 2.11 2.58 9.77
CA GLY A 119 1.55 2.01 8.54
C GLY A 119 0.49 2.91 7.88
N ILE A 120 -0.41 3.51 8.68
CA ILE A 120 -1.43 4.47 8.20
C ILE A 120 -0.75 5.74 7.67
N ALA A 121 0.24 6.28 8.37
CA ALA A 121 0.96 7.47 7.94
C ALA A 121 1.70 7.25 6.61
N TRP A 122 2.33 6.08 6.44
CA TRP A 122 2.90 5.66 5.16
C TRP A 122 1.84 5.52 4.08
N GLN A 123 0.75 4.81 4.35
CA GLN A 123 -0.32 4.60 3.38
C GLN A 123 -0.90 5.92 2.89
N LEU A 124 -1.18 6.87 3.79
CA LEU A 124 -1.66 8.19 3.43
C LEU A 124 -0.66 8.96 2.56
N SER A 125 0.62 8.96 2.95
CA SER A 125 1.66 9.71 2.22
C SER A 125 1.93 9.11 0.84
N LEU A 126 1.89 7.79 0.72
CA LEU A 126 2.01 7.07 -0.55
C LEU A 126 0.82 7.38 -1.47
N ASN A 127 -0.41 7.33 -0.95
CA ASN A 127 -1.63 7.61 -1.72
C ASN A 127 -1.69 9.07 -2.23
N ILE A 128 -1.11 10.02 -1.49
CA ILE A 128 -0.99 11.43 -1.93
C ILE A 128 0.09 11.60 -3.01
N SER A 129 1.16 10.82 -2.96
CA SER A 129 2.39 11.09 -3.72
C SER A 129 2.55 10.27 -4.99
N TYR A 130 1.81 9.16 -5.13
CA TYR A 130 1.96 8.21 -6.22
C TYR A 130 0.60 7.89 -6.84
N ASP A 131 0.55 7.89 -8.17
CA ASP A 131 -0.60 7.44 -8.93
C ASP A 131 -0.67 5.90 -8.97
N HIS A 132 -1.72 5.41 -9.65
CA HIS A 132 -2.00 3.99 -9.80
C HIS A 132 -0.83 3.23 -10.46
N GLU A 133 -0.28 3.74 -11.56
CA GLU A 133 0.83 3.06 -12.25
C GLU A 133 2.11 3.03 -11.41
N ALA A 134 2.45 4.14 -10.76
CA ALA A 134 3.60 4.25 -9.89
C ALA A 134 3.46 3.34 -8.65
N MET A 135 2.24 3.14 -8.14
CA MET A 135 2.02 2.24 -7.00
C MET A 135 2.31 0.78 -7.35
N ALA A 136 1.93 0.32 -8.55
CA ALA A 136 2.26 -1.03 -9.02
C ALA A 136 3.78 -1.21 -9.27
N ALA A 137 4.44 -0.18 -9.81
CA ALA A 137 5.89 -0.16 -9.97
C ALA A 137 6.60 -0.19 -8.60
N LEU A 138 6.11 0.60 -7.63
CA LEU A 138 6.66 0.65 -6.28
C LEU A 138 6.43 -0.66 -5.52
N TRP A 139 5.27 -1.30 -5.68
CA TRP A 139 5.01 -2.64 -5.17
C TRP A 139 6.01 -3.66 -5.72
N SER A 140 6.28 -3.61 -7.03
CA SER A 140 7.24 -4.47 -7.69
C SER A 140 8.67 -4.24 -7.19
N ALA A 141 9.03 -2.99 -6.90
CA ALA A 141 10.33 -2.62 -6.35
C ALA A 141 10.52 -3.00 -4.86
N GLN A 142 9.44 -2.94 -4.07
CA GLN A 142 9.49 -3.20 -2.62
C GLN A 142 9.14 -4.64 -2.25
N ALA A 143 8.73 -5.47 -3.23
CA ALA A 143 8.45 -6.88 -3.06
C ALA A 143 9.59 -7.59 -2.29
N LEU A 144 9.25 -8.29 -1.21
CA LEU A 144 10.21 -8.98 -0.37
C LEU A 144 10.43 -10.40 -0.88
N SER A 145 11.69 -10.76 -1.14
CA SER A 145 12.11 -12.12 -1.49
C SER A 145 13.30 -12.56 -0.64
N PRO A 146 13.59 -13.88 -0.54
CA PRO A 146 14.78 -14.37 0.15
C PRO A 146 16.10 -13.85 -0.44
N ALA A 147 16.13 -13.50 -1.73
CA ALA A 147 17.33 -13.03 -2.42
C ALA A 147 17.52 -11.50 -2.39
N GLY A 148 16.57 -10.76 -1.80
CA GLY A 148 16.62 -9.31 -1.73
C GLY A 148 15.28 -8.64 -1.99
N THR A 149 15.32 -7.32 -2.18
CA THR A 149 14.14 -6.49 -2.46
C THR A 149 13.94 -6.30 -3.96
N GLY A 150 12.70 -6.42 -4.39
CA GLY A 150 12.27 -6.21 -5.77
C GLY A 150 12.02 -7.52 -6.52
N LEU A 151 11.15 -7.45 -7.51
CA LEU A 151 10.80 -8.60 -8.34
C LEU A 151 11.94 -9.07 -9.25
N GLU A 152 12.87 -8.21 -9.65
CA GLU A 152 14.06 -8.64 -10.40
C GLU A 152 14.90 -9.63 -9.59
N ALA A 153 15.14 -9.32 -8.30
CA ALA A 153 15.88 -10.22 -7.40
C ALA A 153 15.12 -11.54 -7.19
N ALA A 154 13.78 -11.48 -7.08
CA ALA A 154 12.96 -12.67 -6.97
C ALA A 154 12.98 -13.53 -8.24
N ALA A 155 12.90 -12.91 -9.42
CA ALA A 155 12.98 -13.57 -10.73
C ALA A 155 14.28 -14.35 -10.87
N LEU A 156 15.41 -13.68 -10.61
CA LEU A 156 16.73 -14.29 -10.67
C LEU A 156 16.88 -15.45 -9.67
N HIS A 157 16.29 -15.34 -8.48
CA HIS A 157 16.39 -16.38 -7.46
C HIS A 157 15.57 -17.63 -7.76
N TYR A 158 14.33 -17.47 -8.22
CA TYR A 158 13.41 -18.60 -8.40
C TYR A 158 13.42 -19.19 -9.80
N PHE A 159 13.82 -18.40 -10.82
CA PHE A 159 13.75 -18.80 -12.23
C PHE A 159 15.09 -18.71 -12.96
N GLU A 160 16.15 -18.24 -12.29
CA GLU A 160 17.49 -18.04 -12.87
C GLU A 160 17.49 -17.19 -14.15
N ARG A 161 16.47 -16.34 -14.30
CA ARG A 161 16.21 -15.52 -15.48
C ARG A 161 15.85 -14.10 -15.06
N PRO A 162 16.23 -13.08 -15.85
CA PRO A 162 15.82 -11.71 -15.59
C PRO A 162 14.31 -11.57 -15.80
N LEU A 163 13.70 -10.59 -15.12
CA LEU A 163 12.24 -10.41 -15.11
C LEU A 163 11.64 -10.25 -16.52
N ARG A 164 12.40 -9.63 -17.42
CA ARG A 164 12.00 -9.41 -18.83
C ARG A 164 11.87 -10.68 -19.68
N GLU A 165 12.47 -11.79 -19.24
CA GLU A 165 12.46 -13.09 -19.93
C GLU A 165 11.38 -14.02 -19.37
N LEU A 166 10.68 -13.60 -18.32
CA LEU A 166 9.62 -14.40 -17.71
C LEU A 166 8.33 -14.33 -18.51
N GLY A 167 7.73 -15.50 -18.72
CA GLY A 167 6.39 -15.61 -19.30
C GLY A 167 5.31 -15.17 -18.32
N CYS A 168 4.08 -15.04 -18.82
CA CYS A 168 2.90 -14.71 -18.02
C CYS A 168 2.78 -15.58 -16.76
N HIS A 169 2.91 -16.90 -16.92
CA HIS A 169 2.80 -17.85 -15.82
C HIS A 169 3.87 -17.63 -14.73
N ASP A 170 5.13 -17.49 -15.13
CA ASP A 170 6.25 -17.24 -14.21
C ASP A 170 6.08 -15.92 -13.44
N LEU A 171 5.61 -14.87 -14.14
CA LEU A 171 5.29 -13.59 -13.49
C LEU A 171 4.10 -13.71 -12.53
N ALA A 172 3.07 -14.47 -12.89
CA ALA A 172 1.92 -14.72 -12.01
C ALA A 172 2.35 -15.44 -10.73
N ALA A 173 3.23 -16.45 -10.85
CA ALA A 173 3.82 -17.15 -9.72
C ALA A 173 4.66 -16.22 -8.83
N LEU A 174 5.46 -15.30 -9.42
CA LEU A 174 6.17 -14.28 -8.64
C LEU A 174 5.22 -13.38 -7.86
N VAL A 175 4.16 -12.86 -8.50
CA VAL A 175 3.19 -11.97 -7.85
C VAL A 175 2.49 -12.66 -6.68
N VAL A 176 2.13 -13.94 -6.84
CA VAL A 176 1.53 -14.75 -5.77
C VAL A 176 2.51 -14.99 -4.62
N MET A 177 3.77 -15.30 -4.93
CA MET A 177 4.83 -15.55 -3.94
C MET A 177 5.00 -14.39 -2.96
N VAL A 178 5.03 -13.15 -3.46
CA VAL A 178 5.26 -11.93 -2.64
C VAL A 178 4.21 -11.75 -1.54
N ARG A 179 2.99 -12.27 -1.72
CA ARG A 179 1.92 -12.18 -0.70
C ARG A 179 2.28 -12.94 0.59
N ALA A 180 2.92 -14.09 0.45
CA ALA A 180 3.39 -14.92 1.55
C ALA A 180 4.53 -15.83 1.06
N PRO A 181 5.79 -15.33 1.02
CA PRO A 181 6.91 -16.03 0.40
C PRO A 181 7.25 -17.37 1.05
N ARG A 182 6.83 -17.58 2.30
CA ARG A 182 6.97 -18.86 3.02
C ARG A 182 5.91 -19.90 2.66
N ARG A 183 4.79 -19.50 2.06
CA ARG A 183 3.63 -20.35 1.77
C ARG A 183 3.47 -20.64 0.28
N PHE A 184 3.86 -19.68 -0.55
CA PHE A 184 3.73 -19.74 -1.99
C PHE A 184 5.13 -19.76 -2.59
N VAL A 185 5.56 -20.93 -3.04
CA VAL A 185 6.79 -21.10 -3.81
C VAL A 185 6.38 -21.28 -5.26
N PRO A 186 7.01 -20.61 -6.23
CA PRO A 186 6.71 -20.84 -7.64
C PRO A 186 6.72 -22.33 -8.01
N GLY A 187 5.71 -22.80 -8.73
CA GLY A 187 5.53 -24.22 -9.08
C GLY A 187 4.96 -25.12 -7.98
N SER A 188 4.74 -24.62 -6.75
CA SER A 188 4.09 -25.40 -5.69
C SER A 188 2.59 -25.52 -5.95
N GLU A 189 1.99 -26.66 -5.60
CA GLU A 189 0.55 -26.90 -5.78
C GLU A 189 -0.32 -25.82 -5.12
N THR A 190 0.13 -25.24 -4.01
CA THR A 190 -0.55 -24.11 -3.34
C THR A 190 -0.48 -22.81 -4.14
N SER A 191 0.62 -22.54 -4.83
CA SER A 191 0.79 -21.40 -5.72
C SER A 191 -0.09 -21.59 -6.96
N GLU A 192 0.00 -22.75 -7.60
CA GLU A 192 -0.75 -23.09 -8.81
C GLU A 192 -2.27 -23.01 -8.59
N ARG A 193 -2.75 -23.57 -7.48
CA ARG A 193 -4.16 -23.47 -7.10
C ARG A 193 -4.59 -22.02 -6.92
N LEU A 194 -3.74 -21.14 -6.40
CA LEU A 194 -4.09 -19.74 -6.23
C LEU A 194 -4.12 -18.99 -7.57
N ILE A 195 -3.12 -19.20 -8.43
CA ILE A 195 -3.05 -18.63 -9.78
C ILE A 195 -4.33 -18.98 -10.55
N HIS A 196 -4.68 -20.26 -10.59
CA HIS A 196 -5.89 -20.72 -11.28
C HIS A 196 -7.17 -20.20 -10.62
N ARG A 197 -7.28 -20.23 -9.28
CA ARG A 197 -8.49 -19.77 -8.57
C ARG A 197 -8.74 -18.26 -8.76
N THR A 198 -7.66 -17.48 -8.85
CA THR A 198 -7.76 -16.02 -9.05
C THR A 198 -7.87 -15.64 -10.51
N GLY A 199 -7.66 -16.60 -11.44
CA GLY A 199 -7.65 -16.32 -12.87
C GLY A 199 -6.53 -15.36 -13.27
N LEU A 200 -5.41 -15.34 -12.53
CA LEU A 200 -4.39 -14.30 -12.65
C LEU A 200 -3.83 -14.20 -14.07
N GLU A 201 -3.66 -15.35 -14.73
CA GLU A 201 -3.13 -15.43 -16.09
C GLU A 201 -4.02 -14.78 -17.14
N ALA A 202 -5.33 -14.66 -16.88
CA ALA A 202 -6.24 -13.95 -17.77
C ALA A 202 -5.88 -12.45 -17.87
N ALA A 203 -5.21 -11.89 -16.85
CA ALA A 203 -4.77 -10.50 -16.83
C ALA A 203 -3.55 -10.23 -17.71
N CYS A 204 -2.81 -11.25 -18.15
CA CYS A 204 -1.60 -11.08 -18.96
C CYS A 204 -1.86 -10.55 -20.38
N GLY A 205 -3.08 -10.72 -20.89
CA GLY A 205 -3.48 -10.27 -22.22
C GLY A 205 -4.42 -9.06 -22.22
N GLN A 206 -4.83 -8.58 -21.05
CA GLN A 206 -5.75 -7.45 -20.93
C GLN A 206 -4.95 -6.13 -20.92
N PRO A 207 -5.36 -5.11 -21.68
CA PRO A 207 -4.84 -3.76 -21.44
C PRO A 207 -5.16 -3.36 -19.99
N VAL A 208 -4.23 -2.68 -19.32
CA VAL A 208 -4.49 -2.08 -18.00
C VAL A 208 -5.61 -1.07 -18.22
N THR A 209 -6.83 -1.42 -17.82
CA THR A 209 -7.97 -0.51 -17.87
C THR A 209 -7.85 0.41 -16.66
N ASP A 210 -7.68 1.70 -16.91
CA ASP A 210 -7.73 2.72 -15.87
C ASP A 210 -9.10 2.63 -15.19
N SER A 211 -9.15 2.06 -13.99
CA SER A 211 -10.36 2.00 -13.17
C SER A 211 -10.84 3.38 -12.69
N ALA A 212 -10.18 4.46 -13.13
CA ALA A 212 -10.63 5.84 -12.93
C ALA A 212 -11.82 6.23 -13.82
N ASP A 213 -12.10 5.49 -14.90
CA ASP A 213 -13.23 5.78 -15.81
C ASP A 213 -14.55 5.12 -15.39
N ALA A 214 -14.57 4.37 -14.29
CA ALA A 214 -15.77 3.80 -13.68
C ALA A 214 -16.19 4.61 -12.45
N SER A 215 -16.54 5.88 -12.66
CA SER A 215 -17.23 6.75 -11.68
C SER A 215 -18.54 7.25 -12.26
#